data_AF-A0A1C1CEP3-F1
#
_entry.id   AF-A0A1C1CEP3-F1
#
_cell.length_a   1.000
_cell.length_b   1.000
_cell.length_c   1.000
_cell.angle_alpha   90.00
_cell.angle_beta   90.00
_cell.angle_gamma   90.00
#
_symmetry.space_group_name_H-M   'P 1'
#
loop_
_entity.id
_entity.type
_entity.pdbx_description
1 polymer ?
#
loop_
_entity_poly.entity_id
_entity_poly.type
_entity_poly.pdbx_seq_one_letter_code
_entity_poly.pdbx_strand_id
1 'polypeptide(L)'
;MTETDDSVRDDRPAQAGKKRKADEMDGEAKEQGERPRVVEVIPNGDVTFKVGTGEEACEITASGVVVSLASEVFSSMLSSNFMEGRTKVISLPEDDPQSVLTFCQIVHHKAENLNHLDPEELNKLAVFADMRLCTSALRPWVVMRLSPLIERLDHRSPKLWQHQEDEQQDGDGDGYTRDNLEQLLPVMLLFQLEGMFWKSTRFLIWSTKPSKPRQEQNEKTENSIYDVVYDAVLQSARTCIRSLFASVLECVDRGFGGSKQILPCQTRKYGFLMCALKFKKVRIDMEIHRDQSVHSVSVAVRDIARRLRQSNALKDQMEGDGCTFGIDDPCRFCSRDFASDLEETVDEFLDEVPGICLGCYLSNDKEFLTLAELCDHSIRKDE
;
A
#
# COMPACT_ATOMS: atom_id res chain seq x y z
N MET A 1 2.12 -23.69 45.86
CA MET A 1 3.26 -24.42 46.45
C MET A 1 4.47 -24.12 45.57
N THR A 2 5.54 -23.59 46.19
CA THR A 2 6.93 -23.40 45.72
C THR A 2 7.10 -22.52 44.47
N GLU A 3 7.62 -21.28 44.49
CA GLU A 3 8.77 -20.69 45.20
C GLU A 3 10.08 -21.49 45.06
N THR A 4 10.97 -20.97 44.20
CA THR A 4 12.46 -21.04 44.13
C THR A 4 12.80 -20.28 42.82
N ASP A 5 13.31 -19.05 42.77
CA ASP A 5 14.52 -18.48 43.39
C ASP A 5 15.76 -19.35 43.16
N ASP A 6 16.57 -18.95 42.17
CA ASP A 6 17.98 -19.35 42.09
C ASP A 6 18.79 -18.28 41.34
N SER A 7 19.41 -17.46 42.17
CA SER A 7 20.52 -16.57 41.89
C SER A 7 21.80 -17.35 41.54
N VAL A 8 22.50 -16.95 40.46
CA VAL A 8 23.91 -17.29 40.22
C VAL A 8 24.59 -16.01 39.70
N ARG A 9 25.21 -15.19 40.58
CA ARG A 9 26.65 -15.13 40.90
C ARG A 9 27.52 -15.10 39.63
N ASP A 10 27.94 -13.93 39.16
CA ASP A 10 29.12 -13.14 39.62
C ASP A 10 30.43 -13.91 39.46
N ASP A 11 31.19 -13.59 38.41
CA ASP A 11 32.64 -13.81 38.35
C ASP A 11 33.27 -12.76 37.42
N ARG A 12 33.69 -11.67 38.06
CA ARG A 12 34.66 -10.71 37.50
C ARG A 12 36.07 -11.28 37.61
N PRO A 13 36.84 -11.35 36.53
CA PRO A 13 38.29 -11.25 36.64
C PRO A 13 38.71 -9.79 36.52
N ALA A 14 39.18 -9.24 37.64
CA ALA A 14 40.07 -8.10 37.67
C ALA A 14 41.47 -8.54 37.18
N GLN A 15 42.05 -7.86 36.19
CA GLN A 15 43.50 -7.81 35.96
C GLN A 15 43.78 -6.70 34.94
N ALA A 16 44.30 -5.56 35.38
CA ALA A 16 45.72 -5.27 35.63
C ALA A 16 46.32 -4.53 34.42
N GLY A 17 46.69 -3.28 34.67
CA GLY A 17 47.07 -2.31 33.67
C GLY A 17 48.30 -2.69 32.86
N LYS A 18 48.25 -2.35 31.58
CA LYS A 18 49.42 -2.25 30.71
C LYS A 18 49.48 -0.85 30.13
N LYS A 19 50.14 0.05 30.88
CA LYS A 19 50.75 1.28 30.34
C LYS A 19 51.79 0.84 29.31
N ARG A 20 51.55 1.00 28.00
CA ARG A 20 52.63 1.15 27.01
C ARG A 20 52.18 2.02 25.83
N LYS A 21 52.84 3.19 25.77
CA LYS A 21 53.39 3.88 24.61
C LYS A 21 52.42 4.51 23.60
N ALA A 22 52.21 5.80 23.82
CA ALA A 22 52.08 6.79 22.76
C ALA A 22 53.43 6.91 22.05
N ASP A 23 53.65 6.07 21.04
CA ASP A 23 54.60 6.34 19.95
C ASP A 23 53.66 6.53 18.74
N GLU A 24 53.21 7.76 18.49
CA GLU A 24 53.74 8.58 17.39
C GLU A 24 53.96 7.75 16.12
N MET A 25 52.89 7.53 15.37
CA MET A 25 52.99 7.47 13.92
C MET A 25 52.05 8.50 13.35
N ASP A 26 52.64 9.65 13.05
CA ASP A 26 52.20 10.64 12.08
C ASP A 26 51.84 9.95 10.77
N GLY A 27 50.63 9.42 10.70
CA GLY A 27 49.94 9.21 9.45
C GLY A 27 49.32 10.54 9.05
N GLU A 28 50.13 11.46 8.52
CA GLU A 28 49.67 12.53 7.62
C GLU A 28 49.12 11.88 6.34
N ALA A 29 48.08 11.06 6.48
CA ALA A 29 47.33 10.46 5.40
C ALA A 29 46.37 11.52 4.88
N LYS A 30 46.93 12.45 4.09
CA LYS A 30 46.29 13.16 2.98
C LYS A 30 44.78 13.38 3.18
N GLU A 31 44.42 14.44 3.90
CA GLU A 31 43.17 15.18 3.67
C GLU A 31 43.22 15.85 2.29
N GLN A 32 43.44 15.08 1.23
CA GLN A 32 42.95 15.46 -0.09
C GLN A 32 41.45 15.25 -0.03
N GLY A 33 40.76 16.14 0.69
CA GLY A 33 39.30 16.16 0.73
C GLY A 33 38.82 16.14 -0.70
N GLU A 34 38.13 15.06 -1.08
CA GLU A 34 37.50 14.97 -2.38
C GLU A 34 36.62 16.21 -2.55
N ARG A 35 36.84 16.92 -3.65
CA ARG A 35 36.02 18.10 -3.95
C ARG A 35 34.60 17.60 -4.17
N PRO A 36 33.60 18.12 -3.44
CA PRO A 36 32.22 17.70 -3.63
C PRO A 36 31.80 17.91 -5.08
N ARG A 37 30.91 17.04 -5.57
CA ARG A 37 30.34 17.16 -6.91
C ARG A 37 29.58 18.48 -7.01
N VAL A 38 29.93 19.35 -7.94
CA VAL A 38 29.22 20.63 -8.16
C VAL A 38 28.26 20.48 -9.34
N VAL A 39 26.99 20.81 -9.13
CA VAL A 39 25.92 20.74 -10.15
C VAL A 39 25.22 22.09 -10.27
N GLU A 40 25.31 22.71 -11.43
CA GLU A 40 24.59 23.95 -11.75
C GLU A 40 23.26 23.63 -12.45
N VAL A 41 22.13 23.92 -11.78
CA VAL A 41 20.79 23.63 -12.31
C VAL A 41 20.36 24.68 -13.35
N ILE A 42 20.76 25.93 -13.14
CA ILE A 42 20.52 27.04 -14.04
C ILE A 42 21.74 27.97 -14.12
N PRO A 43 21.98 28.63 -15.27
CA PRO A 43 23.06 29.60 -15.38
C PRO A 43 22.91 30.73 -14.37
N ASN A 44 23.99 31.06 -13.66
CA ASN A 44 24.04 32.15 -12.67
C ASN A 44 23.11 31.92 -11.47
N GLY A 45 22.98 30.68 -11.00
CA GLY A 45 22.32 30.39 -9.73
C GLY A 45 22.91 31.23 -8.60
N ASP A 46 22.04 31.93 -7.85
CA ASP A 46 22.42 32.85 -6.76
C ASP A 46 22.36 32.21 -5.37
N VAL A 47 21.93 30.95 -5.29
CA VAL A 47 21.92 30.14 -4.06
C VAL A 47 22.67 28.83 -4.27
N THR A 48 23.46 28.41 -3.28
CA THR A 48 24.18 27.13 -3.26
C THR A 48 23.67 26.25 -2.12
N PHE A 49 23.22 25.05 -2.43
CA PHE A 49 22.88 24.01 -1.46
C PHE A 49 24.09 23.09 -1.27
N LYS A 50 24.51 22.86 -0.03
CA LYS A 50 25.51 21.85 0.34
C LYS A 50 24.80 20.65 0.93
N VAL A 51 24.67 19.58 0.17
CA VAL A 51 23.78 18.45 0.48
C VAL A 51 24.57 17.18 0.77
N GLY A 52 24.14 16.44 1.79
CA GLY A 52 24.74 15.18 2.20
C GLY A 52 26.10 15.32 2.89
N THR A 53 26.73 14.18 3.16
CA THR A 53 28.07 14.09 3.76
C THR A 53 28.88 12.97 3.09
N GLY A 54 30.20 13.01 3.19
CA GLY A 54 31.07 11.98 2.60
C GLY A 54 31.20 12.05 1.07
N GLU A 55 31.45 10.90 0.44
CA GLU A 55 31.70 10.78 -1.00
C GLU A 55 30.49 11.14 -1.87
N GLU A 56 29.28 11.03 -1.31
CA GLU A 56 28.02 11.37 -2.00
C GLU A 56 27.66 12.86 -1.88
N ALA A 57 28.42 13.65 -1.11
CA ALA A 57 28.13 15.07 -0.91
C ALA A 57 28.16 15.88 -2.22
N CYS A 58 27.20 16.78 -2.35
CA CYS A 58 26.97 17.54 -3.58
C CYS A 58 26.74 19.02 -3.28
N GLU A 59 27.31 19.91 -4.09
CA GLU A 59 26.98 21.34 -4.11
C GLU A 59 26.08 21.64 -5.31
N ILE A 60 24.86 22.10 -5.05
CA ILE A 60 23.85 22.35 -6.08
C ILE A 60 23.59 23.86 -6.16
N THR A 61 23.80 24.48 -7.32
CA THR A 61 23.50 25.91 -7.53
C THR A 61 22.20 26.10 -8.30
N ALA A 62 21.35 27.01 -7.81
CA ALA A 62 19.99 27.22 -8.32
C ALA A 62 19.52 28.68 -8.10
N SER A 63 18.35 29.05 -8.64
CA SER A 63 17.76 30.37 -8.36
C SER A 63 17.12 30.39 -6.98
N GLY A 64 17.61 31.26 -6.11
CA GLY A 64 17.04 31.59 -4.81
C GLY A 64 15.59 32.05 -4.88
N VAL A 65 15.24 32.81 -5.93
CA VAL A 65 13.86 33.27 -6.15
C VAL A 65 12.92 32.10 -6.43
N VAL A 66 13.30 31.21 -7.34
CA VAL A 66 12.46 30.06 -7.72
C VAL A 66 12.28 29.09 -6.54
N VAL A 67 13.36 28.76 -5.82
CA VAL A 67 13.25 27.86 -4.67
C VAL A 67 12.45 28.47 -3.52
N SER A 68 12.53 29.79 -3.32
CA SER A 68 11.72 30.50 -2.31
C SER A 68 10.24 30.52 -2.67
N LEU A 69 9.89 30.60 -3.96
CA LEU A 69 8.50 30.49 -4.41
C LEU A 69 7.94 29.07 -4.21
N ALA A 70 8.79 28.06 -4.32
CA ALA A 70 8.40 26.66 -4.19
C ALA A 70 8.34 26.14 -2.74
N SER A 71 9.07 26.76 -1.81
CA SER A 71 9.21 26.29 -0.43
C SER A 71 9.20 27.46 0.56
N GLU A 72 8.26 27.42 1.51
CA GLU A 72 8.20 28.39 2.62
C GLU A 72 9.45 28.31 3.52
N VAL A 73 9.99 27.10 3.70
CA VAL A 73 11.22 26.85 4.47
C VAL A 73 12.40 27.58 3.83
N PHE A 74 12.61 27.39 2.52
CA PHE A 74 13.71 28.07 1.82
C PHE A 74 13.50 29.57 1.70
N SER A 75 12.26 30.02 1.49
CA SER A 75 11.91 31.45 1.54
C SER A 75 12.30 32.09 2.87
N SER A 76 11.96 31.45 3.98
CA SER A 76 12.29 31.91 5.33
C SER A 76 13.80 31.93 5.57
N MET A 77 14.53 30.88 5.17
CA MET A 77 15.99 30.83 5.29
C MET A 77 16.68 31.94 4.49
N LEU A 78 16.28 32.13 3.23
CA LEU A 78 16.94 33.05 2.30
C LEU A 78 16.58 34.53 2.52
N SER A 79 15.44 34.81 3.15
CA SER A 79 15.01 36.15 3.55
C SER A 79 15.47 36.55 4.96
N SER A 80 15.97 35.59 5.75
CA SER A 80 16.43 35.84 7.11
C SER A 80 17.73 36.65 7.17
N ASN A 81 18.00 37.24 8.34
CA ASN A 81 19.29 37.85 8.64
C ASN A 81 20.35 36.83 9.09
N PHE A 82 20.03 35.53 9.09
CA PHE A 82 20.96 34.45 9.45
C PHE A 82 22.00 34.23 8.35
N MET A 83 22.91 33.29 8.60
CA MET A 83 24.03 33.02 7.71
C MET A 83 23.54 32.66 6.31
N GLU A 84 22.52 31.83 6.20
CA GLU A 84 21.90 31.37 4.96
C GLU A 84 21.39 32.52 4.11
N GLY A 85 20.73 33.50 4.72
CA GLY A 85 20.21 34.67 4.01
C GLY A 85 21.30 35.63 3.51
N ARG A 86 22.41 35.73 4.26
CA ARG A 86 23.56 36.60 3.92
C ARG A 86 24.52 35.98 2.91
N THR A 87 24.87 34.71 3.10
CA THR A 87 25.85 33.99 2.26
C THR A 87 25.18 33.34 1.05
N LYS A 88 23.86 33.14 1.09
CA LYS A 88 23.11 32.36 0.10
C LYS A 88 23.62 30.91 -0.02
N VAL A 89 24.19 30.39 1.06
CA VAL A 89 24.63 29.00 1.18
C VAL A 89 23.75 28.30 2.21
N ILE A 90 23.04 27.25 1.80
CA ILE A 90 22.17 26.44 2.67
C ILE A 90 22.84 25.08 2.88
N SER A 91 23.06 24.69 4.14
CA SER A 91 23.67 23.38 4.47
C SER A 91 22.58 22.38 4.85
N LEU A 92 22.55 21.25 4.14
CA LEU A 92 21.56 20.18 4.19
C LEU A 92 22.26 18.82 4.37
N PRO A 93 22.98 18.59 5.48
CA PRO A 93 23.81 17.38 5.65
C PRO A 93 22.99 16.09 5.81
N GLU A 94 21.73 16.20 6.23
CA GLU A 94 20.82 15.07 6.48
C GLU A 94 19.95 14.71 5.27
N ASP A 95 19.89 15.59 4.25
CA ASP A 95 19.07 15.35 3.06
C ASP A 95 19.83 14.55 2.01
N ASP A 96 19.07 13.78 1.23
CA ASP A 96 19.57 13.02 0.08
C ASP A 96 19.93 13.97 -1.09
N PRO A 97 21.20 13.97 -1.57
CA PRO A 97 21.65 14.81 -2.68
C PRO A 97 20.80 14.66 -3.94
N GLN A 98 20.35 13.45 -4.25
CA GLN A 98 19.58 13.17 -5.45
C GLN A 98 18.16 13.75 -5.37
N SER A 99 17.50 13.66 -4.22
CA SER A 99 16.19 14.25 -3.96
C SER A 99 16.21 15.78 -4.03
N VAL A 100 17.23 16.42 -3.45
CA VAL A 100 17.38 17.90 -3.54
C VAL A 100 17.63 18.33 -4.98
N LEU A 101 18.49 17.63 -5.72
CA LEU A 101 18.76 17.91 -7.13
C LEU A 101 17.49 17.77 -7.97
N THR A 102 16.74 16.69 -7.75
CA THR A 102 15.47 16.40 -8.42
C THR A 102 14.45 17.51 -8.17
N PHE A 103 14.28 17.92 -6.91
CA PHE A 103 13.45 19.07 -6.55
C PHE A 103 13.87 20.33 -7.33
N CYS A 104 15.16 20.68 -7.29
CA CYS A 104 15.67 21.86 -7.99
C CYS A 104 15.41 21.79 -9.49
N GLN A 105 15.62 20.63 -10.12
CA GLN A 105 15.34 20.43 -11.54
C GLN A 105 13.85 20.58 -11.87
N ILE A 106 12.95 20.06 -11.03
CA ILE A 106 11.50 20.17 -11.24
C ILE A 106 11.05 21.63 -11.18
N VAL A 107 11.39 22.36 -10.11
CA VAL A 107 10.93 23.73 -9.92
C VAL A 107 11.55 24.73 -10.92
N HIS A 108 12.67 24.37 -11.55
CA HIS A 108 13.27 25.15 -12.65
C HIS A 108 12.85 24.65 -14.04
N HIS A 109 11.85 23.76 -14.14
CA HIS A 109 11.38 23.19 -15.40
C HIS A 109 12.49 22.52 -16.24
N LYS A 110 13.43 21.84 -15.58
CA LYS A 110 14.50 21.02 -16.16
C LYS A 110 14.24 19.52 -16.03
N ALA A 111 12.98 19.15 -15.79
CA ALA A 111 12.56 17.78 -15.49
C ALA A 111 12.40 16.86 -16.73
N GLU A 112 12.85 17.26 -17.93
CA GLU A 112 12.68 16.48 -19.16
C GLU A 112 13.28 15.06 -19.05
N ASN A 113 14.32 14.89 -18.22
CA ASN A 113 15.01 13.62 -17.99
C ASN A 113 14.48 12.83 -16.77
N LEU A 114 13.50 13.34 -16.03
CA LEU A 114 12.99 12.72 -14.81
C LEU A 114 11.83 11.73 -15.06
N ASN A 115 11.66 11.29 -16.30
CA ASN A 115 10.62 10.33 -16.71
C ASN A 115 10.87 8.90 -16.19
N HIS A 116 11.90 8.69 -15.37
CA HIS A 116 12.34 7.36 -14.94
C HIS A 116 12.43 7.19 -13.42
N LEU A 117 11.94 8.16 -12.62
CA LEU A 117 11.96 7.95 -11.18
C LEU A 117 11.21 6.67 -10.82
N ASP A 118 11.91 5.80 -10.10
CA ASP A 118 11.34 4.60 -9.55
C ASP A 118 10.51 4.93 -8.28
N PRO A 119 9.75 3.97 -7.73
CA PRO A 119 8.96 4.20 -6.54
C PRO A 119 9.79 4.62 -5.31
N GLU A 120 11.04 4.17 -5.19
CA GLU A 120 11.91 4.49 -4.05
C GLU A 120 12.36 5.96 -4.12
N GLU A 121 12.81 6.42 -5.28
CA GLU A 121 13.19 7.81 -5.52
C GLU A 121 12.01 8.76 -5.35
N LEU A 122 10.81 8.38 -5.80
CA LEU A 122 9.58 9.15 -5.58
C LEU A 122 9.24 9.28 -4.10
N ASN A 123 9.45 8.23 -3.30
CA ASN A 123 9.26 8.30 -1.85
C ASN A 123 10.26 9.24 -1.18
N LYS A 124 11.55 9.16 -1.53
CA LYS A 124 12.57 10.07 -1.00
C LYS A 124 12.24 11.52 -1.33
N LEU A 125 11.81 11.79 -2.57
CA LEU A 125 11.34 13.10 -2.99
C LEU A 125 10.10 13.55 -2.21
N ALA A 126 9.13 12.66 -1.95
CA ALA A 126 7.93 12.99 -1.18
C ALA A 126 8.24 13.35 0.28
N VAL A 127 9.12 12.59 0.94
CA VAL A 127 9.59 12.87 2.30
C VAL A 127 10.33 14.21 2.34
N PHE A 128 11.22 14.45 1.39
CA PHE A 128 11.88 15.76 1.24
C PHE A 128 10.85 16.88 1.06
N ALA A 129 9.85 16.67 0.20
CA ALA A 129 8.82 17.67 -0.08
C ALA A 129 8.01 18.05 1.16
N ASP A 130 7.69 17.06 2.00
CA ASP A 130 7.01 17.27 3.28
C ASP A 130 7.90 18.02 4.27
N MET A 131 9.13 17.55 4.51
CA MET A 131 10.10 18.19 5.41
C MET A 131 10.40 19.65 5.04
N ARG A 132 10.41 19.96 3.73
CA ARG A 132 10.73 21.29 3.20
C ARG A 132 9.48 22.10 2.80
N LEU A 133 8.27 21.62 3.14
CA LEU A 133 7.00 22.27 2.85
C LEU A 133 6.86 22.73 1.38
N CYS A 134 7.24 21.87 0.43
CA CYS A 134 7.15 22.14 -1.01
C CYS A 134 6.27 21.12 -1.76
N THR A 135 5.41 20.40 -1.03
CA THR A 135 4.43 19.47 -1.61
C THR A 135 3.52 20.13 -2.64
N SER A 136 3.06 21.37 -2.40
CA SER A 136 2.21 22.12 -3.34
C SER A 136 2.92 22.42 -4.67
N ALA A 137 4.21 22.75 -4.63
CA ALA A 137 5.01 23.04 -5.81
C ALA A 137 5.32 21.79 -6.64
N LEU A 138 5.54 20.65 -5.99
CA LEU A 138 5.86 19.38 -6.67
C LEU A 138 4.61 18.59 -7.09
N ARG A 139 3.44 18.83 -6.47
CA ARG A 139 2.20 18.07 -6.73
C ARG A 139 1.84 17.95 -8.22
N PRO A 140 1.84 19.03 -9.05
CA PRO A 140 1.48 18.89 -10.46
C PRO A 140 2.39 17.91 -11.22
N TRP A 141 3.70 17.95 -10.92
CA TRP A 141 4.67 17.05 -11.54
C TRP A 141 4.47 15.59 -11.09
N VAL A 142 4.22 15.38 -9.80
CA VAL A 142 3.94 14.04 -9.24
C VAL A 142 2.66 13.46 -9.83
N VAL A 143 1.59 14.25 -9.96
CA VAL A 143 0.33 13.81 -10.60
C VAL A 143 0.58 13.39 -12.04
N MET A 144 1.29 14.20 -12.82
CA MET A 144 1.66 13.88 -14.20
C MET A 144 2.46 12.57 -14.27
N ARG A 145 3.40 12.37 -13.34
CA ARG A 145 4.23 11.16 -13.28
C ARG A 145 3.41 9.91 -12.95
N LEU A 146 2.42 10.05 -12.08
CA LEU A 146 1.52 8.95 -11.71
C LEU A 146 0.37 8.74 -12.72
N SER A 147 0.20 9.60 -13.74
CA SER A 147 -0.89 9.49 -14.73
C SER A 147 -1.04 8.11 -15.37
N PRO A 148 0.03 7.43 -15.83
CA PRO A 148 -0.10 6.09 -16.41
C PRO A 148 -0.61 5.04 -15.41
N LEU A 149 -0.41 5.27 -14.11
CA LEU A 149 -0.97 4.44 -13.05
C LEU A 149 -2.45 4.78 -12.83
N ILE A 150 -2.81 6.07 -12.84
CA ILE A 150 -4.22 6.53 -12.75
C ILE A 150 -5.04 5.91 -13.86
N GLU A 151 -4.62 6.04 -15.12
CA GLU A 151 -5.34 5.50 -16.28
C GLU A 151 -5.57 4.00 -16.13
N ARG A 152 -4.58 3.27 -15.63
CA ARG A 152 -4.70 1.83 -15.35
C ARG A 152 -5.67 1.50 -14.22
N LEU A 153 -5.75 2.32 -13.18
CA LEU A 153 -6.69 2.12 -12.08
C LEU A 153 -8.12 2.54 -12.47
N ASP A 154 -8.26 3.55 -13.34
CA ASP A 154 -9.55 4.13 -13.76
C ASP A 154 -10.28 3.26 -14.77
N HIS A 155 -9.55 2.70 -15.75
CA HIS A 155 -10.15 1.85 -16.76
C HIS A 155 -10.62 0.50 -16.24
N ARG A 156 -10.32 0.16 -14.99
CA ARG A 156 -10.47 -1.19 -14.50
C ARG A 156 -11.42 -1.24 -13.31
N SER A 157 -12.61 -1.78 -13.57
CA SER A 157 -13.39 -2.36 -12.47
C SER A 157 -12.60 -3.52 -11.85
N PRO A 158 -12.89 -3.90 -10.59
CA PRO A 158 -12.29 -5.08 -9.99
C PRO A 158 -12.52 -6.38 -10.79
N LYS A 159 -13.53 -6.40 -11.68
CA LYS A 159 -13.73 -7.49 -12.66
C LYS A 159 -12.58 -7.56 -13.67
N LEU A 160 -12.05 -6.42 -14.12
CA LEU A 160 -10.93 -6.37 -15.07
C LEU A 160 -9.58 -6.70 -14.42
N TRP A 161 -9.40 -6.40 -13.13
CA TRP A 161 -8.16 -6.69 -12.41
C TRP A 161 -7.82 -8.20 -12.42
N GLN A 162 -8.82 -9.05 -12.55
CA GLN A 162 -8.66 -10.51 -12.55
C GLN A 162 -7.83 -11.02 -13.73
N HIS A 163 -8.09 -10.50 -14.93
CA HIS A 163 -7.34 -10.91 -16.12
C HIS A 163 -5.85 -10.60 -15.99
N GLN A 164 -5.49 -9.55 -15.24
CA GLN A 164 -4.11 -9.15 -15.10
C GLN A 164 -3.32 -9.99 -14.09
N GLU A 165 -3.93 -10.46 -12.99
CA GLU A 165 -3.22 -11.38 -12.08
C GLU A 165 -2.94 -12.73 -12.74
N ASP A 166 -3.83 -13.16 -13.65
CA ASP A 166 -3.61 -14.34 -14.48
C ASP A 166 -2.48 -14.09 -15.51
N GLU A 167 -2.44 -12.93 -16.16
CA GLU A 167 -1.37 -12.56 -17.13
C GLU A 167 -0.02 -12.25 -16.47
N GLN A 168 0.02 -11.67 -15.26
CA GLN A 168 1.27 -11.34 -14.57
C GLN A 168 2.06 -12.57 -14.16
N GLN A 169 1.45 -13.76 -14.12
CA GLN A 169 2.20 -15.00 -13.96
C GLN A 169 3.14 -15.29 -15.14
N ASP A 170 2.90 -14.68 -16.31
CA ASP A 170 3.65 -14.96 -17.54
C ASP A 170 4.86 -14.03 -17.78
N GLY A 171 5.21 -13.18 -16.81
CA GLY A 171 6.59 -12.74 -16.59
C GLY A 171 7.20 -11.62 -17.47
N ASP A 172 6.47 -10.97 -18.37
CA ASP A 172 7.09 -9.99 -19.33
C ASP A 172 6.43 -8.60 -19.39
N GLY A 173 5.66 -8.21 -18.38
CA GLY A 173 5.04 -6.88 -18.33
C GLY A 173 5.89 -5.85 -17.58
N ASP A 174 6.28 -4.75 -18.24
CA ASP A 174 6.71 -3.45 -17.66
C ASP A 174 5.58 -2.76 -16.84
N GLY A 175 4.75 -3.57 -16.18
CA GLY A 175 3.63 -3.13 -15.38
C GLY A 175 4.11 -2.70 -14.00
N TYR A 176 3.52 -1.63 -13.46
CA TYR A 176 3.57 -1.41 -12.02
C TYR A 176 3.08 -2.69 -11.34
N THR A 177 4.00 -3.36 -10.66
CA THR A 177 3.67 -4.51 -9.83
C THR A 177 2.87 -4.02 -8.64
N ARG A 178 2.16 -4.95 -7.97
CA ARG A 178 1.59 -4.70 -6.65
C ARG A 178 2.62 -4.03 -5.72
N ASP A 179 3.87 -4.48 -5.76
CA ASP A 179 4.95 -3.95 -4.93
C ASP A 179 5.24 -2.46 -5.21
N ASN A 180 5.08 -2.00 -6.45
CA ASN A 180 5.24 -0.58 -6.78
C ASN A 180 4.07 0.24 -6.24
N LEU A 181 2.85 -0.28 -6.31
CA LEU A 181 1.67 0.39 -5.75
C LEU A 181 1.77 0.55 -4.24
N GLU A 182 2.20 -0.51 -3.55
CA GLU A 182 2.46 -0.46 -2.10
C GLU A 182 3.49 0.63 -1.78
N GLN A 183 4.60 0.67 -2.51
CA GLN A 183 5.64 1.70 -2.33
C GLN A 183 5.15 3.11 -2.64
N LEU A 184 4.19 3.32 -3.55
CA LEU A 184 3.72 4.67 -3.90
C LEU A 184 2.64 5.22 -2.95
N LEU A 185 2.10 4.43 -2.02
CA LEU A 185 1.09 4.90 -1.07
C LEU A 185 1.54 6.09 -0.21
N PRO A 186 2.77 6.12 0.35
CA PRO A 186 3.27 7.28 1.08
C PRO A 186 3.34 8.53 0.21
N VAL A 187 3.74 8.40 -1.06
CA VAL A 187 3.74 9.52 -2.02
C VAL A 187 2.33 10.08 -2.15
N MET A 188 1.33 9.23 -2.39
CA MET A 188 -0.07 9.66 -2.52
C MET A 188 -0.60 10.31 -1.24
N LEU A 189 -0.22 9.79 -0.07
CA LEU A 189 -0.57 10.34 1.24
C LEU A 189 0.05 11.72 1.47
N LEU A 190 1.36 11.87 1.32
CA LEU A 190 2.09 13.12 1.56
C LEU A 190 1.68 14.23 0.57
N PHE A 191 1.43 13.87 -0.69
CA PHE A 191 0.93 14.80 -1.69
C PHE A 191 -0.59 15.02 -1.64
N GLN A 192 -1.31 14.37 -0.73
CA GLN A 192 -2.77 14.44 -0.58
C GLN A 192 -3.53 14.12 -1.89
N LEU A 193 -3.11 13.07 -2.59
CA LEU A 193 -3.71 12.60 -3.83
C LEU A 193 -4.90 11.68 -3.51
N GLU A 194 -5.98 12.26 -2.97
CA GLU A 194 -7.12 11.53 -2.39
C GLU A 194 -7.70 10.46 -3.33
N GLY A 195 -8.01 10.82 -4.57
CA GLY A 195 -8.56 9.88 -5.56
C GLY A 195 -7.60 8.75 -5.92
N MET A 196 -6.29 9.04 -6.06
CA MET A 196 -5.29 8.00 -6.33
C MET A 196 -5.12 7.09 -5.14
N PHE A 197 -5.00 7.67 -3.95
CA PHE A 197 -4.86 6.93 -2.71
C PHE A 197 -6.04 5.96 -2.51
N TRP A 198 -7.27 6.42 -2.74
CA TRP A 198 -8.46 5.57 -2.65
C TRP A 198 -8.44 4.44 -3.69
N LYS A 199 -8.14 4.73 -4.96
CA LYS A 199 -8.08 3.72 -6.03
C LYS A 199 -6.98 2.69 -5.80
N SER A 200 -5.79 3.14 -5.39
CA SER A 200 -4.64 2.28 -5.08
C SER A 200 -4.91 1.40 -3.87
N THR A 201 -5.45 1.97 -2.78
CA THR A 201 -5.80 1.16 -1.60
C THR A 201 -6.94 0.19 -1.89
N ARG A 202 -7.94 0.55 -2.72
CA ARG A 202 -8.97 -0.38 -3.19
C ARG A 202 -8.37 -1.58 -3.94
N PHE A 203 -7.47 -1.31 -4.89
CA PHE A 203 -6.76 -2.36 -5.61
C PHE A 203 -5.92 -3.25 -4.68
N LEU A 204 -5.22 -2.63 -3.72
CA LEU A 204 -4.43 -3.37 -2.75
C LEU A 204 -5.31 -4.19 -1.80
N ILE A 205 -6.41 -3.67 -1.28
CA ILE A 205 -7.38 -4.44 -0.47
C ILE A 205 -7.85 -5.69 -1.22
N TRP A 206 -8.08 -5.55 -2.52
CA TRP A 206 -8.52 -6.65 -3.37
C TRP A 206 -7.42 -7.71 -3.62
N SER A 207 -6.20 -7.28 -3.95
CA SER A 207 -5.07 -8.15 -4.35
C SER A 207 -4.21 -8.64 -3.18
N THR A 208 -4.24 -7.94 -2.04
CA THR A 208 -3.33 -8.17 -0.92
C THR A 208 -3.60 -9.53 -0.29
N LYS A 209 -2.65 -10.43 -0.48
CA LYS A 209 -2.45 -11.54 0.45
C LYS A 209 -1.87 -10.94 1.71
N PRO A 210 -2.47 -11.11 2.89
CA PRO A 210 -1.91 -10.64 4.15
C PRO A 210 -0.62 -11.41 4.44
N SER A 211 0.48 -11.02 3.81
CA SER A 211 1.79 -11.62 3.96
C SER A 211 2.24 -11.55 5.42
N LYS A 212 3.32 -12.28 5.75
CA LYS A 212 3.99 -12.03 7.03
C LYS A 212 4.25 -10.52 7.13
N PRO A 213 4.16 -9.91 8.33
CA PRO A 213 4.84 -8.63 8.55
C PRO A 213 6.23 -8.77 7.95
N ARG A 214 6.82 -7.70 7.40
CA ARG A 214 8.26 -7.68 7.10
C ARG A 214 9.00 -7.96 8.42
N GLN A 215 9.07 -9.23 8.80
CA GLN A 215 9.60 -9.71 10.06
C GLN A 215 11.10 -9.61 9.90
N GLU A 216 11.67 -8.65 10.62
CA GLU A 216 13.03 -8.74 11.17
C GLU A 216 14.19 -8.68 10.17
N GLN A 217 13.98 -8.31 8.90
CA GLN A 217 15.11 -7.83 8.11
C GLN A 217 15.43 -6.39 8.49
N ASN A 218 16.15 -6.30 9.61
CA ASN A 218 17.09 -5.27 10.01
C ASN A 218 16.63 -3.81 10.00
N GLU A 219 16.89 -3.19 11.16
CA GLU A 219 16.87 -1.76 11.45
C GLU A 219 15.52 -1.21 11.90
N LYS A 220 15.60 -0.55 13.07
CA LYS A 220 14.55 0.22 13.71
C LYS A 220 14.29 1.49 12.89
N THR A 221 13.89 1.36 11.63
CA THR A 221 13.32 2.49 10.92
C THR A 221 12.04 2.84 11.66
N GLU A 222 12.12 3.91 12.45
CA GLU A 222 11.02 4.47 13.24
C GLU A 222 9.76 4.48 12.39
N ASN A 223 8.70 3.84 12.91
CA ASN A 223 7.32 3.79 12.39
C ASN A 223 7.18 4.55 11.07
N SER A 224 7.62 3.93 9.98
CA SER A 224 7.51 4.60 8.69
C SER A 224 6.03 4.81 8.46
N ILE A 225 5.66 6.01 8.01
CA ILE A 225 4.30 6.33 7.58
C ILE A 225 3.70 5.22 6.68
N TYR A 226 4.58 4.52 5.95
CA TYR A 226 4.29 3.31 5.19
C TYR A 226 3.65 2.18 6.00
N ASP A 227 4.21 1.79 7.14
CA ASP A 227 3.76 0.63 7.93
C ASP A 227 2.33 0.86 8.43
N VAL A 228 2.03 2.08 8.87
CA VAL A 228 0.70 2.45 9.39
C VAL A 228 -0.36 2.36 8.28
N VAL A 229 -0.06 2.86 7.08
CA VAL A 229 -0.98 2.80 5.94
C VAL A 229 -1.18 1.36 5.50
N TYR A 230 -0.10 0.57 5.43
CA TYR A 230 -0.18 -0.81 5.00
C TYR A 230 -0.98 -1.67 5.98
N ASP A 231 -0.82 -1.46 7.28
CA ASP A 231 -1.62 -2.12 8.31
C ASP A 231 -3.12 -1.80 8.15
N ALA A 232 -3.46 -0.56 7.79
CA ALA A 232 -4.84 -0.18 7.48
C ALA A 232 -5.39 -0.91 6.24
N VAL A 233 -4.58 -1.08 5.19
CA VAL A 233 -4.91 -1.89 4.01
C VAL A 233 -5.13 -3.36 4.38
N LEU A 234 -4.26 -3.94 5.20
CA LEU A 234 -4.37 -5.33 5.65
C LEU A 234 -5.63 -5.55 6.51
N GLN A 235 -5.92 -4.65 7.43
CA GLN A 235 -7.13 -4.70 8.24
C GLN A 235 -8.38 -4.61 7.37
N SER A 236 -8.35 -3.73 6.37
CA SER A 236 -9.44 -3.55 5.41
C SER A 236 -9.67 -4.77 4.53
N ALA A 237 -8.59 -5.39 4.02
CA ALA A 237 -8.65 -6.63 3.27
C ALA A 237 -9.32 -7.75 4.09
N ARG A 238 -8.97 -7.87 5.38
CA ARG A 238 -9.61 -8.84 6.27
C ARG A 238 -11.11 -8.58 6.43
N THR A 239 -11.51 -7.33 6.64
CA THR A 239 -12.93 -6.95 6.72
C THR A 239 -13.67 -7.29 5.43
N CYS A 240 -13.07 -6.98 4.27
CA CYS A 240 -13.66 -7.30 2.96
C CYS A 240 -13.82 -8.80 2.74
N ILE A 241 -12.82 -9.61 3.11
CA ILE A 241 -12.92 -11.08 3.00
C ILE A 241 -14.08 -11.61 3.86
N ARG A 242 -14.25 -11.13 5.10
CA ARG A 242 -15.38 -11.51 5.95
C ARG A 242 -16.72 -11.12 5.34
N SER A 243 -16.80 -9.90 4.79
CA SER A 243 -18.01 -9.41 4.13
C SER A 243 -18.34 -10.24 2.90
N LEU A 244 -17.35 -10.59 2.07
CA LEU A 244 -17.53 -11.47 0.91
C LEU A 244 -18.08 -12.83 1.33
N PHE A 245 -17.55 -13.44 2.39
CA PHE A 245 -18.10 -14.69 2.91
C PHE A 245 -19.53 -14.53 3.41
N ALA A 246 -19.84 -13.46 4.12
CA ALA A 246 -21.21 -13.17 4.57
C ALA A 246 -22.15 -13.09 3.36
N SER A 247 -21.82 -12.33 2.33
CA SER A 247 -22.61 -12.22 1.10
C SER A 247 -22.77 -13.58 0.40
N VAL A 248 -21.71 -14.38 0.32
CA VAL A 248 -21.74 -15.73 -0.28
C VAL A 248 -22.62 -16.70 0.52
N LEU A 249 -22.65 -16.58 1.85
CA LEU A 249 -23.54 -17.37 2.70
C LEU A 249 -25.00 -16.87 2.59
N GLU A 250 -25.22 -15.56 2.62
CA GLU A 250 -26.55 -14.95 2.40
C GLU A 250 -27.12 -15.29 1.02
N CYS A 251 -26.28 -15.44 0.00
CA CYS A 251 -26.67 -15.93 -1.31
C CYS A 251 -27.34 -17.31 -1.22
N VAL A 252 -26.83 -18.22 -0.38
CA VAL A 252 -27.50 -19.50 -0.12
C VAL A 252 -28.92 -19.26 0.38
N ASP A 253 -29.13 -18.29 1.27
CA ASP A 253 -30.43 -17.99 1.90
C ASP A 253 -31.31 -17.00 1.15
N ARG A 254 -30.85 -16.45 0.01
CA ARG A 254 -31.58 -15.45 -0.77
C ARG A 254 -33.02 -15.92 -1.07
N GLY A 255 -33.99 -15.10 -0.69
CA GLY A 255 -35.42 -15.41 -0.81
C GLY A 255 -36.05 -16.23 0.33
N PHE A 256 -35.26 -16.65 1.33
CA PHE A 256 -35.72 -17.48 2.46
C PHE A 256 -35.46 -16.85 3.84
N GLY A 257 -34.90 -15.63 3.90
CA GLY A 257 -34.52 -14.90 5.13
C GLY A 257 -35.62 -14.58 6.15
N GLY A 258 -36.82 -15.13 6.02
CA GLY A 258 -37.90 -15.05 7.01
C GLY A 258 -38.41 -16.41 7.51
N SER A 259 -37.93 -17.52 6.95
CA SER A 259 -38.35 -18.85 7.38
C SER A 259 -37.67 -19.22 8.70
N LYS A 260 -38.46 -19.53 9.74
CA LYS A 260 -37.93 -20.11 10.99
C LYS A 260 -37.47 -21.55 10.82
N GLN A 261 -37.87 -22.22 9.73
CA GLN A 261 -37.48 -23.60 9.44
C GLN A 261 -36.31 -23.61 8.46
N ILE A 262 -35.20 -24.21 8.90
CA ILE A 262 -34.08 -24.56 8.03
C ILE A 262 -34.52 -25.75 7.17
N LEU A 263 -34.49 -25.58 5.85
CA LEU A 263 -34.85 -26.66 4.94
C LEU A 263 -33.68 -27.66 4.82
N PRO A 264 -33.93 -28.98 4.70
CA PRO A 264 -32.85 -29.96 4.49
C PRO A 264 -31.99 -29.66 3.25
N CYS A 265 -32.60 -29.14 2.18
CA CYS A 265 -31.89 -28.71 0.98
C CYS A 265 -30.97 -27.50 1.23
N GLN A 266 -31.38 -26.55 2.09
CA GLN A 266 -30.56 -25.41 2.50
C GLN A 266 -29.32 -25.86 3.27
N THR A 267 -29.48 -26.72 4.27
CA THR A 267 -28.36 -27.33 5.01
C THR A 267 -27.37 -28.04 4.08
N ARG A 268 -27.88 -28.73 3.05
CA ARG A 268 -27.02 -29.42 2.08
C ARG A 268 -26.25 -28.45 1.18
N LYS A 269 -26.88 -27.39 0.67
CA LYS A 269 -26.18 -26.37 -0.13
C LYS A 269 -25.10 -25.67 0.69
N TYR A 270 -25.40 -25.32 1.94
CA TYR A 270 -24.40 -24.79 2.87
C TYR A 270 -23.25 -25.77 3.10
N GLY A 271 -23.55 -27.02 3.47
CA GLY A 271 -22.53 -28.03 3.73
C GLY A 271 -21.64 -28.30 2.51
N PHE A 272 -22.23 -28.33 1.30
CA PHE A 272 -21.51 -28.44 0.04
C PHE A 272 -20.55 -27.25 -0.14
N LEU A 273 -21.05 -26.02 -0.05
CA LEU A 273 -20.27 -24.80 -0.26
C LEU A 273 -19.09 -24.73 0.72
N MET A 274 -19.33 -25.00 2.00
CA MET A 274 -18.29 -25.02 3.03
C MET A 274 -17.21 -26.08 2.74
N CYS A 275 -17.61 -27.29 2.32
CA CYS A 275 -16.67 -28.34 1.92
C CYS A 275 -15.87 -27.95 0.67
N ALA A 276 -16.53 -27.34 -0.32
CA ALA A 276 -15.89 -26.93 -1.57
C ALA A 276 -14.87 -25.80 -1.34
N LEU A 277 -15.22 -24.79 -0.53
CA LEU A 277 -14.30 -23.73 -0.12
C LEU A 277 -13.10 -24.29 0.65
N LYS A 278 -13.34 -25.21 1.60
CA LYS A 278 -12.26 -25.90 2.31
C LYS A 278 -11.33 -26.67 1.38
N PHE A 279 -11.88 -27.36 0.37
CA PHE A 279 -11.08 -28.07 -0.64
C PHE A 279 -10.22 -27.10 -1.49
N LYS A 280 -10.74 -25.88 -1.72
CA LYS A 280 -9.99 -24.78 -2.32
C LYS A 280 -9.00 -24.09 -1.36
N LYS A 281 -8.78 -24.65 -0.17
CA LYS A 281 -7.96 -24.08 0.91
C LYS A 281 -8.43 -22.70 1.37
N VAL A 282 -9.69 -22.38 1.09
CA VAL A 282 -10.35 -21.18 1.58
C VAL A 282 -10.88 -21.49 2.97
N ARG A 283 -10.25 -20.90 3.99
CA ARG A 283 -10.70 -20.98 5.38
C ARG A 283 -11.67 -19.85 5.67
N ILE A 284 -12.66 -20.15 6.50
CA ILE A 284 -13.78 -19.26 6.89
C ILE A 284 -13.69 -18.97 8.41
N ASP A 285 -12.60 -19.38 9.05
CA ASP A 285 -12.34 -19.10 10.46
C ASP A 285 -12.07 -17.60 10.71
N MET A 286 -12.19 -17.18 11.97
CA MET A 286 -11.98 -15.77 12.35
C MET A 286 -10.56 -15.29 12.08
N GLU A 287 -9.60 -16.22 12.04
CA GLU A 287 -8.20 -15.99 11.70
C GLU A 287 -8.02 -16.14 10.19
N ILE A 288 -8.42 -15.12 9.43
CA ILE A 288 -8.12 -15.05 7.99
C ILE A 288 -6.64 -15.36 7.80
N HIS A 289 -6.37 -16.48 7.13
CA HIS A 289 -5.02 -16.95 6.95
C HIS A 289 -4.27 -16.02 6.00
N ARG A 290 -2.96 -15.93 6.23
CA ARG A 290 -2.00 -15.05 5.53
C ARG A 290 -2.00 -15.19 3.99
N ASP A 291 -2.55 -16.28 3.48
CA ASP A 291 -2.50 -16.61 2.06
C ASP A 291 -3.77 -16.22 1.28
N GLN A 292 -4.81 -15.68 1.94
CA GLN A 292 -6.09 -15.32 1.31
C GLN A 292 -6.17 -13.83 1.00
N SER A 293 -6.36 -13.47 -0.26
CA SER A 293 -6.84 -12.16 -0.71
C SER A 293 -8.31 -12.21 -1.10
N VAL A 294 -8.98 -11.06 -1.17
CA VAL A 294 -10.35 -10.95 -1.71
C VAL A 294 -10.40 -11.59 -3.10
N HIS A 295 -9.42 -11.27 -3.97
CA HIS A 295 -9.26 -11.90 -5.28
C HIS A 295 -9.26 -13.43 -5.20
N SER A 296 -8.39 -14.03 -4.37
CA SER A 296 -8.26 -15.50 -4.28
C SER A 296 -9.54 -16.19 -3.81
N VAL A 297 -10.30 -15.54 -2.92
CA VAL A 297 -11.59 -16.03 -2.44
C VAL A 297 -12.65 -15.92 -3.55
N SER A 298 -12.72 -14.77 -4.23
CA SER A 298 -13.63 -14.58 -5.37
C SER A 298 -13.36 -15.60 -6.48
N VAL A 299 -12.10 -15.85 -6.84
CA VAL A 299 -11.71 -16.86 -7.83
C VAL A 299 -12.15 -18.25 -7.38
N ALA A 300 -11.95 -18.60 -6.10
CA ALA A 300 -12.38 -19.89 -5.57
C ALA A 300 -13.90 -20.07 -5.64
N VAL A 301 -14.68 -19.05 -5.29
CA VAL A 301 -16.15 -19.08 -5.36
C VAL A 301 -16.63 -19.22 -6.80
N ARG A 302 -16.06 -18.46 -7.74
CA ARG A 302 -16.43 -18.58 -9.17
C ARG A 302 -16.03 -19.92 -9.77
N ASP A 303 -14.89 -20.50 -9.39
CA ASP A 303 -14.54 -21.85 -9.83
C ASP A 303 -15.53 -22.90 -9.30
N ILE A 304 -16.03 -22.74 -8.07
CA ILE A 304 -17.11 -23.59 -7.53
C ILE A 304 -18.38 -23.43 -8.37
N ALA A 305 -18.81 -22.20 -8.65
CA ALA A 305 -19.98 -21.93 -9.50
C ALA A 305 -19.83 -22.55 -10.90
N ARG A 306 -18.67 -22.39 -11.54
CA ARG A 306 -18.36 -23.00 -12.84
C ARG A 306 -18.46 -24.53 -12.80
N ARG A 307 -17.90 -25.17 -11.78
CA ARG A 307 -17.98 -26.64 -11.60
C ARG A 307 -19.41 -27.11 -11.40
N LEU A 308 -20.23 -26.34 -10.67
CA LEU A 308 -21.65 -26.65 -10.49
C LEU A 308 -22.43 -26.64 -11.81
N ARG A 309 -22.12 -25.72 -12.73
CA ARG A 309 -22.72 -25.74 -14.08
C ARG A 309 -22.26 -26.90 -14.94
N GLN A 310 -20.99 -27.29 -14.81
CA GLN A 310 -20.38 -28.31 -15.68
C GLN A 310 -20.66 -29.75 -15.23
N SER A 311 -21.02 -29.97 -13.96
CA SER A 311 -21.17 -31.31 -13.40
C SER A 311 -22.58 -31.60 -12.93
N ASN A 312 -23.32 -32.38 -13.73
CA ASN A 312 -24.62 -32.93 -13.31
C ASN A 312 -24.48 -33.71 -12.01
N ALA A 313 -23.39 -34.45 -11.80
CA ALA A 313 -23.16 -35.18 -10.55
C ALA A 313 -23.07 -34.28 -9.32
N LEU A 314 -22.45 -33.08 -9.43
CA LEU A 314 -22.43 -32.11 -8.33
C LEU A 314 -23.82 -31.48 -8.12
N LYS A 315 -24.54 -31.22 -9.21
CA LYS A 315 -25.92 -30.75 -9.16
C LYS A 315 -26.82 -31.77 -8.45
N ASP A 316 -26.72 -33.05 -8.81
CA ASP A 316 -27.44 -34.16 -8.19
C ASP A 316 -27.07 -34.32 -6.71
N GLN A 317 -25.78 -34.18 -6.36
CA GLN A 317 -25.34 -34.19 -4.96
C GLN A 317 -25.98 -33.05 -4.15
N MET A 318 -26.16 -31.87 -4.74
CA MET A 318 -26.84 -30.74 -4.09
C MET A 318 -28.36 -30.92 -4.04
N GLU A 319 -28.96 -31.41 -5.11
CA GLU A 319 -30.41 -31.52 -5.31
C GLU A 319 -31.03 -32.79 -4.73
N GLY A 320 -30.22 -33.79 -4.33
CA GLY A 320 -30.67 -35.15 -4.04
C GLY A 320 -31.86 -35.29 -3.09
N ASP A 321 -32.34 -36.53 -2.94
CA ASP A 321 -33.65 -36.98 -2.39
C ASP A 321 -34.13 -36.44 -1.02
N GLY A 322 -33.38 -35.58 -0.34
CA GLY A 322 -33.74 -34.98 0.95
C GLY A 322 -34.73 -33.82 0.86
N CYS A 323 -35.07 -33.33 -0.33
CA CYS A 323 -36.08 -32.30 -0.49
C CYS A 323 -37.48 -32.95 -0.37
N THR A 324 -38.21 -32.66 0.71
CA THR A 324 -39.54 -33.23 0.97
C THR A 324 -40.64 -32.71 0.05
N PHE A 325 -40.33 -31.69 -0.75
CA PHE A 325 -41.24 -31.16 -1.76
C PHE A 325 -41.36 -32.16 -2.91
N GLY A 326 -42.59 -32.62 -3.18
CA GLY A 326 -42.89 -33.59 -4.22
C GLY A 326 -42.71 -33.05 -5.63
N ILE A 327 -42.81 -33.94 -6.62
CA ILE A 327 -42.69 -33.61 -8.05
C ILE A 327 -43.69 -32.51 -8.47
N ASP A 328 -44.88 -32.49 -7.85
CA ASP A 328 -45.97 -31.57 -8.18
C ASP A 328 -45.80 -30.15 -7.63
N ASP A 329 -44.92 -29.94 -6.64
CA ASP A 329 -44.62 -28.62 -6.07
C ASP A 329 -43.10 -28.50 -5.87
N PRO A 330 -42.33 -28.21 -6.94
CA PRO A 330 -40.87 -28.20 -6.84
C PRO A 330 -40.44 -27.15 -5.82
N CYS A 331 -39.52 -27.55 -4.94
CA CYS A 331 -38.99 -26.63 -3.94
C CYS A 331 -38.34 -25.43 -4.64
N ARG A 332 -38.89 -24.24 -4.43
CA ARG A 332 -38.35 -22.98 -4.97
C ARG A 332 -36.86 -22.80 -4.68
N PHE A 333 -36.39 -23.30 -3.54
CA PHE A 333 -34.98 -23.28 -3.17
C PHE A 333 -34.12 -24.18 -4.07
N CYS A 334 -34.59 -25.39 -4.37
CA CYS A 334 -33.91 -26.33 -5.26
C CYS A 334 -33.93 -25.86 -6.72
N SER A 335 -35.00 -25.19 -7.15
CA SER A 335 -35.13 -24.66 -8.51
C SER A 335 -34.25 -23.44 -8.83
N ARG A 336 -33.59 -22.84 -7.83
CA ARG A 336 -32.68 -21.69 -8.05
C ARG A 336 -31.41 -22.12 -8.79
N ASP A 337 -31.00 -21.31 -9.76
CA ASP A 337 -29.68 -21.42 -10.39
C ASP A 337 -28.60 -20.88 -9.43
N PHE A 338 -28.25 -21.72 -8.45
CA PHE A 338 -27.31 -21.36 -7.41
C PHE A 338 -25.91 -21.01 -7.95
N ALA A 339 -25.51 -21.54 -9.10
CA ALA A 339 -24.22 -21.20 -9.70
C ALA A 339 -24.23 -19.75 -10.20
N SER A 340 -25.30 -19.33 -10.88
CA SER A 340 -25.46 -17.95 -11.33
C SER A 340 -25.63 -16.98 -10.18
N ASP A 341 -26.39 -17.35 -9.14
CA ASP A 341 -26.55 -16.52 -7.93
C ASP A 341 -25.20 -16.28 -7.24
N LEU A 342 -24.32 -17.30 -7.17
CA LEU A 342 -22.98 -17.15 -6.59
C LEU A 342 -22.08 -16.21 -7.39
N GLU A 343 -22.10 -16.31 -8.73
CA GLU A 343 -21.31 -15.41 -9.58
C GLU A 343 -21.80 -13.97 -9.50
N GLU A 344 -23.12 -13.76 -9.56
CA GLU A 344 -23.73 -12.44 -9.38
C GLU A 344 -23.34 -11.85 -8.02
N THR A 345 -23.42 -12.63 -6.94
CA THR A 345 -23.04 -12.17 -5.59
C THR A 345 -21.57 -11.74 -5.53
N VAL A 346 -20.66 -12.50 -6.17
CA VAL A 346 -19.24 -12.12 -6.23
C VAL A 346 -19.06 -10.85 -7.07
N ASP A 347 -19.78 -10.72 -8.18
CA ASP A 347 -19.70 -9.57 -9.07
C ASP A 347 -20.21 -8.29 -8.40
N GLU A 348 -21.37 -8.36 -7.74
CA GLU A 348 -21.94 -7.28 -6.91
C GLU A 348 -20.96 -6.86 -5.82
N PHE A 349 -20.43 -7.83 -5.06
CA PHE A 349 -19.44 -7.56 -4.02
C PHE A 349 -18.18 -6.88 -4.57
N LEU A 350 -17.68 -7.36 -5.73
CA LEU A 350 -16.47 -6.81 -6.34
C LEU A 350 -16.68 -5.37 -6.84
N ASP A 351 -17.85 -5.05 -7.37
CA ASP A 351 -18.19 -3.69 -7.77
C ASP A 351 -18.23 -2.73 -6.56
N GLU A 352 -18.47 -3.25 -5.36
CA GLU A 352 -18.57 -2.53 -4.09
C GLU A 352 -17.32 -2.64 -3.18
N VAL A 353 -16.19 -3.20 -3.63
CA VAL A 353 -14.99 -3.25 -2.76
C VAL A 353 -14.57 -1.81 -2.40
N PRO A 354 -14.51 -1.45 -1.11
CA PRO A 354 -14.16 -0.09 -0.70
C PRO A 354 -12.66 0.17 -0.86
N GLY A 355 -12.32 1.45 -1.03
CA GLY A 355 -10.96 1.96 -0.81
C GLY A 355 -10.86 2.66 0.55
N ILE A 356 -9.65 3.08 0.90
CA ILE A 356 -9.43 3.89 2.11
C ILE A 356 -9.61 5.37 1.73
N CYS A 357 -10.55 6.06 2.40
CA CYS A 357 -10.71 7.50 2.23
C CYS A 357 -9.56 8.22 2.96
N LEU A 358 -8.75 8.98 2.22
CA LEU A 358 -7.56 9.67 2.77
C LEU A 358 -7.94 10.63 3.90
N GLY A 359 -9.04 11.38 3.76
CA GLY A 359 -9.54 12.28 4.80
C GLY A 359 -9.94 11.57 6.10
N CYS A 360 -10.68 10.45 5.99
CA CYS A 360 -11.04 9.64 7.16
C CYS A 360 -9.80 9.03 7.84
N TYR A 361 -8.86 8.54 7.03
CA TYR A 361 -7.59 7.99 7.52
C TYR A 361 -6.79 9.03 8.31
N LEU A 362 -6.58 10.23 7.75
CA LEU A 362 -5.86 11.31 8.42
C LEU A 362 -6.58 11.85 9.67
N SER A 363 -7.91 11.73 9.72
CA SER A 363 -8.71 12.11 10.89
C SER A 363 -8.62 11.09 12.04
N ASN A 364 -7.89 9.99 11.86
CA ASN A 364 -7.87 8.83 12.76
C ASN A 364 -9.28 8.29 13.05
N ASP A 365 -10.19 8.39 12.07
CA ASP A 365 -11.51 7.80 12.23
C ASP A 365 -11.38 6.27 12.18
N LYS A 366 -12.15 5.56 13.00
CA LYS A 366 -12.15 4.10 13.02
C LYS A 366 -12.79 3.52 11.76
N GLU A 367 -13.61 4.31 11.07
CA GLU A 367 -14.32 3.94 9.84
C GLU A 367 -13.72 4.68 8.63
N PHE A 368 -12.51 4.28 8.21
CA PHE A 368 -11.88 4.83 7.01
C PHE A 368 -12.19 4.07 5.71
N LEU A 369 -12.91 2.93 5.81
CA LEU A 369 -13.41 2.20 4.67
C LEU A 369 -14.66 2.89 4.12
N THR A 370 -14.57 3.44 2.92
CA THR A 370 -15.73 4.03 2.26
C THR A 370 -15.78 3.61 0.79
N LEU A 371 -17.00 3.46 0.27
CA LEU A 371 -17.22 3.57 -1.17
C LEU A 371 -16.84 5.00 -1.59
N ALA A 372 -16.29 5.17 -2.80
CA ALA A 372 -15.87 6.49 -3.29
C ALA A 372 -16.98 7.53 -3.21
N GLU A 373 -18.23 7.09 -3.44
CA GLU A 373 -19.43 7.93 -3.49
C GLU A 373 -19.99 8.30 -2.10
N LEU A 374 -19.53 7.67 -1.02
CA LEU A 374 -20.11 7.83 0.32
C LEU A 374 -19.26 8.67 1.28
N CYS A 375 -18.01 9.01 0.93
CA CYS A 375 -17.16 9.81 1.80
C CYS A 375 -17.44 11.30 1.55
N ASP A 376 -17.97 12.04 2.54
CA ASP A 376 -18.13 13.50 2.41
C ASP A 376 -16.81 14.23 2.10
N HIS A 377 -15.67 13.59 2.40
CA HIS A 377 -14.34 14.12 2.07
C HIS A 377 -13.98 13.97 0.59
N SER A 378 -14.42 12.91 -0.11
CA SER A 378 -14.03 12.66 -1.52
C SER A 378 -14.67 13.64 -2.50
N ILE A 379 -15.81 14.24 -2.15
CA ILE A 379 -16.58 15.10 -3.05
C ILE A 379 -15.97 16.51 -3.16
N ARG A 380 -15.07 16.92 -2.26
CA ARG A 380 -14.76 18.35 -2.07
C ARG A 380 -13.58 18.94 -2.84
N LYS A 381 -12.81 18.22 -3.67
CA LYS A 381 -11.49 18.75 -4.12
C LYS A 381 -10.97 18.46 -5.54
N ASP A 382 -11.76 17.88 -6.44
CA ASP A 382 -11.34 17.78 -7.86
C ASP A 382 -11.90 18.93 -8.75
N GLU A 383 -12.46 19.99 -8.14
CA GLU A 383 -12.64 21.32 -8.75
C GLU A 383 -11.45 22.22 -8.46
#